data_AF-A0A845C9L4-F1
#
_entry.id   AF-A0A845C9L4-F1
#
_cell.length_a   1.000
_cell.length_b   1.000
_cell.length_c   1.000
_cell.angle_alpha   90.00
_cell.angle_beta   90.00
_cell.angle_gamma   90.00
#
_symmetry.space_group_name_H-M   'P 1'
#
loop_
_entity.id
_entity.type
_entity.pdbx_description
1 polymer ?
#
loop_
_entity_poly.entity_id
_entity_poly.type
_entity_poly.pdbx_seq_one_letter_code
_entity_poly.pdbx_strand_id
1 'polypeptide(L)'
;MGKVAIPGGCHVVARLDATPASTRRLSLSQLPTRSRTDSGPQNPMPEIFDNLTEYLGPALRRTLEGSTSVDACVGYFNFRGWNEIAEAVGNLRFEPGAKPVMRLLIGMSTGDHDALRTALHEGEFKRNTNEEAEGIRLQTLESLHQQLAFRVPSTKDEETLRTFRAQLEERRVQVKLHLAFNLHAKLYLCHLKDRTATDCRAFLGSSNLTFAGLQRQGELNIDAVDRDATGKLKTWFNDRWSDRLSIDANDLLISIIDDSWAAECPLSPYLIHLKLAHHFSRDAREGLIEYDVPVAIRSKLLEFQTAAVRITARRIQVQGGAMIADVVGLGKTMMATAVALTLQEHHGYETLVIAPRNLVDMWEEYRAEYRWHGRVVSRTMVHQELPDLRRYRFVIIDESHHLRTRTRRDYQ
;
A
#
# COMPACT_ATOMS: atom_id res chain seq x y z
N MET A 1 -30.12 33.28 -1.86
CA MET A 1 -30.48 31.90 -1.48
C MET A 1 -29.21 31.08 -1.61
N GLY A 2 -28.52 30.56 -0.60
CA GLY A 2 -28.75 30.35 0.82
C GLY A 2 -27.62 29.38 1.19
N LYS A 3 -26.46 29.92 1.63
CA LYS A 3 -25.29 29.10 2.00
C LYS A 3 -25.66 28.29 3.24
N VAL A 4 -25.74 26.97 3.10
CA VAL A 4 -25.96 26.05 4.22
C VAL A 4 -24.65 25.96 5.01
N ALA A 5 -24.67 26.51 6.21
CA ALA A 5 -23.62 26.35 7.21
C ALA A 5 -23.73 24.95 7.83
N ILE A 6 -22.61 24.24 7.88
CA ILE A 6 -22.48 22.96 8.60
C ILE A 6 -22.03 23.29 10.04
N PRO A 7 -22.82 23.01 11.10
CA PRO A 7 -22.34 23.16 12.47
C PRO A 7 -21.53 21.93 12.87
N GLY A 8 -20.30 22.17 13.31
CA GLY A 8 -19.32 21.17 13.71
C GLY A 8 -19.42 20.75 15.18
N GLY A 9 -18.80 19.61 15.46
CA GLY A 9 -18.51 19.09 16.80
C GLY A 9 -18.27 17.59 16.73
N CYS A 10 -17.02 17.17 16.50
CA CYS A 10 -16.57 15.78 16.46
C CYS A 10 -15.55 15.55 17.58
N HIS A 11 -15.60 14.38 18.21
CA HIS A 11 -14.59 13.90 19.18
C HIS A 11 -13.86 12.70 18.59
N VAL A 12 -12.54 12.78 18.43
CA VAL A 12 -11.71 11.68 17.93
C VAL A 12 -11.10 10.95 19.12
N VAL A 13 -11.23 9.62 19.14
CA VAL A 13 -10.64 8.72 20.12
C VAL A 13 -9.64 7.84 19.37
N ALA A 14 -8.36 7.90 19.74
CA ALA A 14 -7.31 7.13 19.08
C ALA A 14 -6.28 6.59 20.10
N ARG A 15 -5.80 5.37 19.84
CA ARG A 15 -4.65 4.75 20.52
C ARG A 15 -3.37 5.06 19.73
N LEU A 16 -2.31 5.48 20.43
CA LEU A 16 -1.00 5.82 19.83
C LEU A 16 0.00 4.68 20.04
N ASP A 17 0.55 4.15 18.94
CA ASP A 17 1.79 3.36 18.91
C ASP A 17 2.85 4.15 18.13
N ALA A 18 4.06 4.28 18.66
CA ALA A 18 5.14 5.09 18.11
C ALA A 18 6.43 4.27 17.85
N THR A 19 7.07 4.53 16.72
CA THR A 19 8.44 4.09 16.37
C THR A 19 9.31 5.32 16.02
N PRO A 20 10.60 5.36 16.41
CA PRO A 20 11.45 6.52 16.15
C PRO A 20 12.19 6.42 14.81
N ALA A 21 12.40 7.57 14.15
CA ALA A 21 13.23 7.71 12.96
C ALA A 21 14.42 8.64 13.26
N SER A 22 15.63 8.22 12.89
CA SER A 22 16.80 9.09 12.82
C SER A 22 17.71 8.65 11.68
N THR A 23 18.02 9.53 10.73
CA THR A 23 19.32 9.50 10.03
C THR A 23 19.66 10.88 9.45
N ARG A 24 20.86 11.37 9.79
CA ARG A 24 21.48 12.61 9.27
C ARG A 24 22.03 12.38 7.86
N ARG A 25 21.87 13.35 6.95
CA ARG A 25 22.57 13.42 5.66
C ARG A 25 23.95 14.07 5.85
N LEU A 26 24.98 13.46 5.28
CA LEU A 26 26.28 14.09 5.00
C LEU A 26 26.30 14.44 3.50
N SER A 27 26.70 15.67 3.15
CA SER A 27 26.98 16.06 1.77
C SER A 27 28.45 15.75 1.46
N LEU A 28 28.69 15.19 0.27
CA LEU A 28 30.04 15.01 -0.27
C LEU A 28 30.19 15.88 -1.51
N SER A 29 31.24 16.69 -1.45
CA SER A 29 31.71 17.69 -2.39
C SER A 29 32.34 17.08 -3.65
N GLN A 30 31.96 17.65 -4.79
CA GLN A 30 32.76 17.97 -5.99
C GLN A 30 34.08 17.22 -6.22
N LEU A 31 34.15 16.48 -7.34
CA LEU A 31 35.39 16.06 -8.00
C LEU A 31 35.36 16.48 -9.49
N PRO A 32 36.51 16.84 -10.09
CA PRO A 32 36.57 17.52 -11.38
C PRO A 32 36.50 16.57 -12.57
N THR A 33 35.80 17.00 -13.63
CA THR A 33 35.70 16.34 -14.92
C THR A 33 36.97 16.56 -15.76
N ARG A 34 37.59 15.47 -16.24
CA ARG A 34 38.62 15.51 -17.30
C ARG A 34 37.97 15.08 -18.62
N SER A 35 38.10 15.93 -19.64
CA SER A 35 37.75 15.63 -21.02
C SER A 35 38.80 14.72 -21.66
N ARG A 36 38.36 13.70 -22.40
CA ARG A 36 39.19 12.96 -23.35
C ARG A 36 38.43 12.75 -24.64
N THR A 37 38.99 13.32 -25.69
CA THR A 37 38.72 13.04 -27.11
C THR A 37 39.52 11.79 -27.50
N ASP A 38 38.85 10.73 -27.97
CA ASP A 38 39.49 9.77 -28.87
C ASP A 38 38.45 9.02 -29.73
N SER A 39 38.74 8.92 -31.02
CA SER A 39 37.84 8.50 -32.10
C SER A 39 38.34 7.20 -32.74
N GLY A 40 37.69 6.09 -32.40
CA GLY A 40 37.66 4.84 -33.16
C GLY A 40 36.20 4.39 -33.31
N PRO A 41 35.87 3.31 -34.04
CA PRO A 41 34.50 2.79 -34.09
C PRO A 41 34.13 2.33 -32.68
N GLN A 42 33.43 3.19 -31.94
CA GLN A 42 33.02 2.92 -30.58
C GLN A 42 31.98 1.82 -30.64
N ASN A 43 32.31 0.64 -30.10
CA ASN A 43 31.27 -0.23 -29.58
C ASN A 43 30.41 0.63 -28.65
N PRO A 44 29.08 0.67 -28.82
CA PRO A 44 28.24 1.52 -27.99
C PRO A 44 28.51 1.16 -26.53
N MET A 45 29.02 2.13 -25.76
CA MET A 45 29.39 1.89 -24.37
C MET A 45 28.11 1.64 -23.56
N PRO A 46 28.13 0.69 -22.62
CA PRO A 46 27.00 0.48 -21.75
C PRO A 46 26.75 1.71 -20.87
N GLU A 47 25.49 2.11 -20.79
CA GLU A 47 24.93 3.15 -19.93
C GLU A 47 24.55 2.55 -18.57
N ILE A 48 24.79 3.32 -17.51
CA ILE A 48 24.46 2.95 -16.13
C ILE A 48 23.24 3.75 -15.68
N PHE A 49 22.26 3.06 -15.10
CA PHE A 49 21.03 3.66 -14.57
C PHE A 49 20.95 3.41 -13.07
N ASP A 50 21.11 4.47 -12.28
CA ASP A 50 21.14 4.45 -10.82
C ASP A 50 19.89 5.07 -10.15
N ASN A 51 18.94 5.55 -10.98
CA ASN A 51 17.77 6.35 -10.57
C ASN A 51 18.15 7.57 -9.70
N LEU A 52 19.37 8.08 -9.87
CA LEU A 52 19.88 9.34 -9.31
C LEU A 52 20.14 10.35 -10.43
N THR A 53 20.95 9.92 -11.40
CA THR A 53 21.39 10.71 -12.55
C THR A 53 20.66 10.26 -13.81
N GLU A 54 20.60 8.95 -14.04
CA GLU A 54 19.91 8.32 -15.15
C GLU A 54 18.84 7.35 -14.60
N TYR A 55 17.61 7.50 -15.09
CA TYR A 55 16.46 6.74 -14.60
C TYR A 55 16.09 5.62 -15.56
N LEU A 56 15.91 4.41 -15.03
CA LEU A 56 15.59 3.23 -15.84
C LEU A 56 14.22 3.36 -16.53
N GLY A 57 13.20 3.86 -15.84
CA GLY A 57 11.84 4.00 -16.39
C GLY A 57 11.80 4.82 -17.69
N PRO A 58 12.31 6.07 -17.70
CA PRO A 58 12.43 6.87 -18.91
C PRO A 58 13.30 6.26 -20.01
N ALA A 59 14.41 5.60 -19.67
CA ALA A 59 15.26 4.92 -20.65
C ALA A 59 14.55 3.74 -21.33
N LEU A 60 13.81 2.95 -20.53
CA LEU A 60 13.01 1.84 -21.02
C LEU A 60 11.88 2.35 -21.94
N ARG A 61 11.15 3.41 -21.56
CA ARG A 61 10.12 4.03 -22.40
C ARG A 61 10.67 4.49 -23.75
N ARG A 62 11.78 5.24 -23.75
CA ARG A 62 12.44 5.68 -25.00
C ARG A 62 12.83 4.51 -25.89
N THR A 63 13.33 3.43 -25.30
CA THR A 63 13.74 2.23 -26.06
C THR A 63 12.52 1.48 -26.62
N LEU A 64 11.40 1.46 -25.90
CA LEU A 64 10.16 0.83 -26.35
C LEU A 64 9.58 1.51 -27.59
N GLU A 65 9.69 2.84 -27.74
CA GLU A 65 9.22 3.56 -28.95
C GLU A 65 9.86 3.01 -30.25
N GLY A 66 11.15 2.68 -30.17
CA GLY A 66 11.93 2.06 -31.25
C GLY A 66 11.80 0.53 -31.35
N SER A 67 10.99 -0.11 -30.51
CA SER A 67 10.89 -1.56 -30.40
C SER A 67 9.65 -2.15 -31.09
N THR A 68 9.70 -3.44 -31.38
CA THR A 68 8.59 -4.25 -31.89
C THR A 68 7.90 -5.04 -30.79
N SER A 69 8.67 -5.47 -29.78
CA SER A 69 8.18 -6.24 -28.63
C SER A 69 9.18 -6.12 -27.46
N VAL A 70 8.75 -6.53 -26.28
CA VAL A 70 9.57 -6.55 -25.06
C VAL A 70 9.39 -7.82 -24.26
N ASP A 71 10.48 -8.40 -23.78
CA ASP A 71 10.46 -9.50 -22.83
C ASP A 71 10.98 -9.01 -21.48
N ALA A 72 10.20 -9.15 -20.42
CA ALA A 72 10.57 -8.77 -19.07
C ALA A 72 10.59 -9.99 -18.15
N CYS A 73 11.65 -10.16 -17.39
CA CYS A 73 11.76 -11.17 -16.34
C CYS A 73 12.06 -10.47 -15.02
N VAL A 74 11.14 -10.57 -14.05
CA VAL A 74 11.21 -9.86 -12.77
C VAL A 74 10.92 -10.80 -11.61
N GLY A 75 11.64 -10.66 -10.50
CA GLY A 75 11.37 -11.43 -9.27
C GLY A 75 10.20 -10.91 -8.44
N TYR A 76 9.70 -9.72 -8.76
CA TYR A 76 8.51 -9.15 -8.14
C TYR A 76 7.82 -8.19 -9.10
N PHE A 77 6.49 -8.22 -9.14
CA PHE A 77 5.65 -7.34 -9.95
C PHE A 77 4.60 -6.66 -9.07
N ASN A 78 4.37 -5.37 -9.32
CA ASN A 78 3.18 -4.71 -8.81
C ASN A 78 2.52 -3.84 -9.89
N PHE A 79 1.22 -3.62 -9.73
CA PHE A 79 0.41 -2.87 -10.70
C PHE A 79 0.84 -1.41 -10.90
N ARG A 80 1.51 -0.78 -9.92
CA ARG A 80 2.06 0.57 -10.11
C ARG A 80 3.27 0.60 -11.05
N GLY A 81 4.10 -0.44 -11.05
CA GLY A 81 5.20 -0.57 -11.99
C GLY A 81 4.68 -0.63 -13.43
N TRP A 82 3.51 -1.24 -13.64
CA TRP A 82 2.85 -1.26 -14.95
C TRP A 82 2.54 0.14 -15.47
N ASN A 83 2.02 1.03 -14.62
CA ASN A 83 1.67 2.41 -15.00
C ASN A 83 2.84 3.17 -15.67
N GLU A 84 4.09 2.88 -15.31
CA GLU A 84 5.25 3.56 -15.90
C GLU A 84 5.49 3.21 -17.36
N ILE A 85 5.08 2.02 -17.79
CA ILE A 85 5.36 1.47 -19.13
C ILE A 85 4.09 1.13 -19.94
N ALA A 86 2.91 1.16 -19.32
CA ALA A 86 1.64 0.75 -19.92
C ALA A 86 1.34 1.45 -21.24
N GLU A 87 1.56 2.76 -21.30
CA GLU A 87 1.36 3.58 -22.50
C GLU A 87 2.36 3.20 -23.62
N ALA A 88 3.64 3.07 -23.27
CA ALA A 88 4.69 2.70 -24.22
C ALA A 88 4.45 1.31 -24.83
N VAL A 89 4.00 0.34 -24.02
CA VAL A 89 3.60 -0.98 -24.47
C VAL A 89 2.31 -0.92 -25.31
N GLY A 90 1.36 -0.08 -24.91
CA GLY A 90 0.09 0.13 -25.62
C GLY A 90 0.27 0.68 -27.04
N ASN A 91 1.30 1.51 -27.25
CA ASN A 91 1.64 2.13 -28.54
C ASN A 91 2.39 1.20 -29.50
N LEU A 92 2.83 0.02 -29.06
CA LEU A 92 3.45 -0.97 -29.94
C LEU A 92 2.41 -1.55 -30.90
N ARG A 93 2.80 -1.75 -32.16
CA ARG A 93 1.93 -2.36 -33.18
C ARG A 93 1.56 -3.78 -32.73
N PHE A 94 0.27 -4.00 -32.54
CA PHE A 94 -0.30 -5.31 -32.18
C PHE A 94 -1.33 -5.72 -33.23
N GLU A 95 -1.26 -6.98 -33.64
CA GLU A 95 -2.26 -7.59 -34.51
C GLU A 95 -2.90 -8.76 -33.73
N PRO A 96 -4.23 -8.79 -33.60
CA PRO A 96 -4.92 -9.89 -32.92
C PRO A 96 -4.53 -11.26 -33.49
N GLY A 97 -4.13 -12.20 -32.63
CA GLY A 97 -3.65 -13.53 -33.02
C GLY A 97 -2.16 -13.60 -33.37
N ALA A 98 -1.43 -12.47 -33.40
CA ALA A 98 0.02 -12.47 -33.50
C ALA A 98 0.69 -12.79 -32.15
N LYS A 99 2.02 -12.78 -32.13
CA LYS A 99 2.79 -12.91 -30.88
C LYS A 99 2.50 -11.72 -29.96
N PRO A 100 2.50 -11.92 -28.62
CA PRO A 100 2.32 -10.82 -27.68
C PRO A 100 3.42 -9.77 -27.88
N VAL A 101 3.05 -8.49 -27.80
CA VAL A 101 4.04 -7.39 -27.83
C VAL A 101 4.85 -7.35 -26.55
N MET A 102 4.32 -7.88 -25.44
CA MET A 102 5.05 -8.00 -24.19
C MET A 102 4.89 -9.39 -23.57
N ARG A 103 6.02 -10.02 -23.23
CA ARG A 103 6.06 -11.23 -22.40
C ARG A 103 6.62 -10.86 -21.03
N LEU A 104 5.84 -11.06 -19.97
CA LEU A 104 6.24 -10.82 -18.59
C LEU A 104 6.36 -12.15 -17.85
N LEU A 105 7.58 -12.53 -17.50
CA LEU A 105 7.86 -13.66 -16.64
C LEU A 105 8.06 -13.17 -15.21
N ILE A 106 7.17 -13.57 -14.31
CA ILE A 106 7.26 -13.22 -12.89
C ILE A 106 7.86 -14.43 -12.17
N GLY A 107 9.07 -14.25 -11.68
CA GLY A 107 9.66 -15.14 -10.70
C GLY A 107 9.17 -14.79 -9.30
N MET A 108 9.10 -15.78 -8.44
CA MET A 108 8.61 -15.59 -7.07
C MET A 108 9.79 -15.50 -6.12
N SER A 109 10.02 -14.33 -5.56
CA SER A 109 10.87 -14.19 -4.38
C SER A 109 10.03 -14.42 -3.14
N THR A 110 10.22 -15.55 -2.47
CA THR A 110 9.87 -15.63 -1.05
C THR A 110 10.67 -14.57 -0.30
N GLY A 111 10.14 -14.05 0.82
CA GLY A 111 10.84 -13.03 1.61
C GLY A 111 12.24 -13.50 2.00
N ASP A 112 13.18 -12.57 2.17
CA ASP A 112 14.60 -12.86 2.41
C ASP A 112 14.86 -13.88 3.54
N HIS A 113 13.97 -13.93 4.54
CA HIS A 113 14.03 -14.89 5.64
C HIS A 113 13.78 -16.35 5.23
N ASP A 114 12.84 -16.61 4.31
CA ASP A 114 12.56 -17.96 3.83
C ASP A 114 13.63 -18.42 2.84
N ALA A 115 14.09 -17.51 1.96
CA ALA A 115 15.16 -17.80 1.03
C ALA A 115 16.48 -18.16 1.74
N LEU A 116 16.84 -17.43 2.81
CA LEU A 116 18.01 -17.73 3.64
C LEU A 116 17.85 -19.06 4.38
N ARG A 117 16.66 -19.37 4.90
CA ARG A 117 16.39 -20.62 5.62
C ARG A 117 16.50 -21.84 4.69
N THR A 118 15.97 -21.75 3.47
CA THR A 118 16.12 -22.80 2.45
C THR A 118 17.57 -22.97 2.02
N ALA A 119 18.29 -21.86 1.77
CA ALA A 119 19.70 -21.90 1.37
C ALA A 119 20.64 -22.48 2.45
N LEU A 120 20.28 -22.33 3.74
CA LEU A 120 21.03 -22.91 4.87
C LEU A 120 20.71 -24.40 5.10
N HIS A 121 19.57 -24.90 4.61
CA HIS A 121 19.14 -26.29 4.79
C HIS A 121 19.41 -27.18 3.57
N GLU A 122 19.37 -26.63 2.35
CA GLU A 122 19.48 -27.40 1.11
C GLU A 122 20.74 -26.99 0.34
N GLY A 123 21.77 -27.84 0.38
CA GLY A 123 23.04 -27.63 -0.33
C GLY A 123 22.98 -27.85 -1.85
N GLU A 124 21.80 -28.17 -2.42
CA GLU A 124 21.60 -28.41 -3.84
C GLU A 124 20.44 -27.58 -4.41
N PHE A 125 20.60 -27.16 -5.68
CA PHE A 125 19.54 -26.51 -6.44
C PHE A 125 18.38 -27.49 -6.69
N LYS A 126 17.35 -27.43 -5.86
CA LYS A 126 16.14 -28.25 -5.99
C LYS A 126 15.13 -27.56 -6.90
N ARG A 127 14.65 -28.28 -7.92
CA ARG A 127 13.48 -27.85 -8.70
C ARG A 127 12.21 -28.24 -7.96
N ASN A 128 11.23 -27.35 -7.95
CA ASN A 128 9.93 -27.59 -7.34
C ASN A 128 9.18 -28.71 -8.05
N THR A 129 8.48 -29.51 -7.26
CA THR A 129 7.47 -30.47 -7.72
C THR A 129 6.20 -29.75 -8.16
N ASN A 130 5.27 -30.46 -8.80
CA ASN A 130 3.98 -29.87 -9.19
C ASN A 130 3.16 -29.41 -7.98
N GLU A 131 3.22 -30.16 -6.86
CA GLU A 131 2.50 -29.82 -5.62
C GLU A 131 3.07 -28.55 -4.98
N GLU A 132 4.40 -28.46 -4.87
CA GLU A 132 5.08 -27.24 -4.39
C GLU A 132 4.75 -26.05 -5.31
N ALA A 133 4.77 -26.24 -6.64
CA ALA A 133 4.44 -25.19 -7.60
C ALA A 133 3.00 -24.65 -7.42
N GLU A 134 2.01 -25.53 -7.22
CA GLU A 134 0.64 -25.10 -6.92
C GLU A 134 0.53 -24.32 -5.61
N GLY A 135 1.26 -24.75 -4.57
CA GLY A 135 1.33 -24.02 -3.30
C GLY A 135 1.83 -22.59 -3.49
N ILE A 136 2.94 -22.40 -4.23
CA ILE A 136 3.48 -21.05 -4.43
C ILE A 136 2.61 -20.22 -5.41
N ARG A 137 1.92 -20.87 -6.35
CA ARG A 137 0.90 -20.21 -7.20
C ARG A 137 -0.21 -19.59 -6.36
N LEU A 138 -0.73 -20.34 -5.36
CA LEU A 138 -1.76 -19.85 -4.44
C LEU A 138 -1.25 -18.70 -3.55
N GLN A 139 -0.02 -18.80 -3.04
CA GLN A 139 0.59 -17.71 -2.27
C GLN A 139 0.77 -16.44 -3.11
N THR A 140 1.13 -16.59 -4.38
CA THR A 140 1.29 -15.46 -5.31
C THR A 140 -0.06 -14.78 -5.57
N LEU A 141 -1.11 -15.58 -5.75
CA LEU A 141 -2.48 -15.10 -5.89
C LEU A 141 -2.89 -14.25 -4.68
N GLU A 142 -2.68 -14.76 -3.47
CA GLU A 142 -3.01 -14.04 -2.24
C GLU A 142 -2.23 -12.72 -2.12
N SER A 143 -0.93 -12.75 -2.42
CA SER A 143 -0.09 -11.54 -2.43
C SER A 143 -0.58 -10.48 -3.42
N LEU A 144 -0.97 -10.89 -4.65
CA LEU A 144 -1.51 -9.97 -5.65
C LEU A 144 -2.87 -9.39 -5.23
N HIS A 145 -3.75 -10.19 -4.62
CA HIS A 145 -5.01 -9.68 -4.05
C HIS A 145 -4.78 -8.67 -2.94
N GLN A 146 -3.86 -8.95 -2.02
CA GLN A 146 -3.52 -8.02 -0.93
C GLN A 146 -2.99 -6.68 -1.46
N GLN A 147 -2.20 -6.70 -2.53
CA GLN A 147 -1.70 -5.47 -3.17
C GLN A 147 -2.83 -4.55 -3.68
N LEU A 148 -3.97 -5.13 -4.11
CA LEU A 148 -5.14 -4.37 -4.53
C LEU A 148 -6.01 -3.91 -3.36
N ALA A 149 -6.03 -4.65 -2.24
CA ALA A 149 -6.91 -4.41 -1.10
C ALA A 149 -6.42 -3.30 -0.15
N PHE A 150 -5.12 -3.20 0.12
CA PHE A 150 -4.60 -2.34 1.21
C PHE A 150 -4.48 -0.86 0.88
N ARG A 151 -4.85 -0.43 -0.32
CA ARG A 151 -4.51 0.90 -0.83
C ARG A 151 -5.73 1.73 -1.17
N VAL A 152 -5.65 3.04 -0.89
CA VAL A 152 -6.61 4.04 -1.37
C VAL A 152 -6.56 4.08 -2.90
N PRO A 153 -7.64 3.71 -3.60
CA PRO A 153 -7.73 3.79 -5.05
C PRO A 153 -7.54 5.22 -5.56
N SER A 154 -6.91 5.38 -6.71
CA SER A 154 -6.95 6.63 -7.49
C SER A 154 -7.49 6.37 -8.87
N THR A 155 -8.08 7.39 -9.52
CA THR A 155 -8.60 7.28 -10.90
C THR A 155 -7.53 6.77 -11.86
N LYS A 156 -6.28 7.23 -11.71
CA LYS A 156 -5.15 6.76 -12.53
C LYS A 156 -4.83 5.28 -12.30
N ASP A 157 -4.90 4.80 -11.05
CA ASP A 157 -4.71 3.38 -10.75
C ASP A 157 -5.84 2.54 -11.39
N GLU A 158 -7.09 3.03 -11.36
CA GLU A 158 -8.26 2.38 -11.98
C GLU A 158 -8.07 2.22 -13.50
N GLU A 159 -7.75 3.33 -14.19
CA GLU A 159 -7.51 3.37 -15.63
C GLU A 159 -6.36 2.45 -16.04
N THR A 160 -5.28 2.43 -15.25
CA THR A 160 -4.12 1.56 -15.48
C THR A 160 -4.51 0.09 -15.36
N LEU A 161 -5.25 -0.28 -14.32
CA LEU A 161 -5.68 -1.66 -14.10
C LEU A 161 -6.63 -2.15 -15.19
N ARG A 162 -7.57 -1.31 -15.63
CA ARG A 162 -8.47 -1.62 -16.76
C ARG A 162 -7.70 -1.76 -18.06
N THR A 163 -6.73 -0.89 -18.32
CA THR A 163 -5.84 -0.99 -19.48
C THR A 163 -5.05 -2.29 -19.45
N PHE A 164 -4.48 -2.64 -18.30
CA PHE A 164 -3.74 -3.89 -18.13
C PHE A 164 -4.64 -5.11 -18.36
N ARG A 165 -5.84 -5.12 -17.77
CA ARG A 165 -6.85 -6.18 -17.98
C ARG A 165 -7.16 -6.36 -19.47
N ALA A 166 -7.48 -5.29 -20.19
CA ALA A 166 -7.77 -5.35 -21.62
C ALA A 166 -6.57 -5.89 -22.43
N GLN A 167 -5.36 -5.46 -22.09
CA GLN A 167 -4.14 -5.95 -22.73
C GLN A 167 -3.86 -7.44 -22.47
N LEU A 168 -4.22 -7.95 -21.30
CA LEU A 168 -4.15 -9.38 -20.98
C LEU A 168 -5.19 -10.18 -21.76
N GLU A 169 -6.42 -9.68 -21.83
CA GLU A 169 -7.55 -10.32 -22.52
C GLU A 169 -7.29 -10.43 -24.03
N GLU A 170 -6.81 -9.35 -24.66
CA GLU A 170 -6.44 -9.33 -26.07
C GLU A 170 -5.18 -10.17 -26.39
N ARG A 171 -4.50 -10.74 -25.38
CA ARG A 171 -3.19 -11.39 -25.50
C ARG A 171 -2.10 -10.47 -26.08
N ARG A 172 -2.28 -9.15 -25.97
CA ARG A 172 -1.24 -8.16 -26.27
C ARG A 172 -0.09 -8.31 -25.28
N VAL A 173 -0.42 -8.47 -24.00
CA VAL A 173 0.52 -8.78 -22.93
C VAL A 173 0.27 -10.22 -22.49
N GLN A 174 1.33 -11.03 -22.42
CA GLN A 174 1.26 -12.37 -21.86
C GLN A 174 2.12 -12.43 -20.59
N VAL A 175 1.52 -12.91 -19.50
CA VAL A 175 2.16 -13.04 -18.20
C VAL A 175 2.26 -14.51 -17.85
N LYS A 176 3.44 -14.93 -17.36
CA LYS A 176 3.66 -16.26 -16.82
C LYS A 176 4.27 -16.18 -15.42
N LEU A 177 3.85 -17.10 -14.55
CA LEU A 177 4.52 -17.33 -13.26
C LEU A 177 5.55 -18.44 -13.44
N HIS A 178 6.81 -18.16 -13.10
CA HIS A 178 7.86 -19.17 -13.08
C HIS A 178 7.91 -19.86 -11.72
N LEU A 179 7.51 -21.12 -11.69
CA LEU A 179 7.34 -21.89 -10.45
C LEU A 179 8.41 -22.98 -10.26
N ALA A 180 9.38 -23.12 -11.17
CA ALA A 180 10.36 -24.20 -11.10
C ALA A 180 11.38 -24.03 -9.95
N PHE A 181 11.73 -22.78 -9.64
CA PHE A 181 12.65 -22.38 -8.58
C PHE A 181 12.51 -20.87 -8.35
N ASN A 182 13.10 -20.34 -7.27
CA ASN A 182 13.08 -18.91 -7.01
C ASN A 182 13.86 -18.14 -8.10
N LEU A 183 13.14 -17.36 -8.90
CA LEU A 183 13.67 -16.58 -9.99
C LEU A 183 13.67 -15.10 -9.59
N HIS A 184 14.85 -14.55 -9.30
CA HIS A 184 15.00 -13.16 -8.85
C HIS A 184 15.64 -12.24 -9.91
N ALA A 185 15.70 -12.67 -11.17
CA ALA A 185 16.26 -11.84 -12.24
C ALA A 185 15.47 -10.53 -12.40
N LYS A 186 16.15 -9.48 -12.86
CA LYS A 186 15.54 -8.25 -13.37
C LYS A 186 16.14 -7.94 -14.72
N LEU A 187 15.43 -8.38 -15.74
CA LEU A 187 15.85 -8.32 -17.13
C LEU A 187 14.73 -7.71 -17.96
N TYR A 188 15.05 -6.74 -18.80
CA TYR A 188 14.17 -6.19 -19.82
C TYR A 188 14.85 -6.28 -21.18
N LEU A 189 14.28 -7.01 -22.13
CA LEU A 189 14.79 -7.18 -23.49
C LEU A 189 13.87 -6.46 -24.47
N CYS A 190 14.29 -5.33 -24.99
CA CYS A 190 13.56 -4.56 -25.99
C CYS A 190 14.01 -4.97 -27.40
N HIS A 191 13.13 -5.61 -28.19
CA HIS A 191 13.45 -6.08 -29.54
C HIS A 191 13.27 -4.95 -30.55
N LEU A 192 14.37 -4.45 -31.09
CA LEU A 192 14.39 -3.22 -31.89
C LEU A 192 13.78 -3.43 -33.29
N LYS A 193 13.16 -2.37 -33.83
CA LYS A 193 12.69 -2.30 -35.22
C LYS A 193 13.86 -2.26 -36.19
N ASP A 194 14.83 -1.38 -35.89
CA ASP A 194 16.07 -1.25 -36.63
C ASP A 194 17.09 -2.26 -36.11
N ARG A 195 17.44 -3.24 -36.95
CA ARG A 195 18.34 -4.36 -36.63
C ARG A 195 19.74 -4.21 -37.22
N THR A 196 20.10 -2.98 -37.63
CA THR A 196 21.38 -2.70 -38.28
C THR A 196 22.58 -2.95 -37.36
N ALA A 197 22.52 -2.50 -36.11
CA ALA A 197 23.60 -2.70 -35.13
C ALA A 197 23.33 -3.91 -34.20
N THR A 198 22.10 -4.06 -33.71
CA THR A 198 21.73 -5.05 -32.68
C THR A 198 20.27 -5.45 -32.88
N ASP A 199 19.91 -6.69 -32.56
CA ASP A 199 18.52 -7.15 -32.70
C ASP A 199 17.65 -6.79 -31.48
N CYS A 200 18.27 -6.58 -30.33
CA CYS A 200 17.61 -6.14 -29.11
C CYS A 200 18.55 -5.40 -28.16
N ARG A 201 18.00 -4.48 -27.37
CA ARG A 201 18.68 -3.81 -26.26
C ARG A 201 18.22 -4.45 -24.95
N ALA A 202 19.16 -4.89 -24.12
CA ALA A 202 18.86 -5.51 -22.84
C ALA A 202 19.15 -4.55 -21.69
N PHE A 203 18.31 -4.52 -20.66
CA PHE A 203 18.57 -3.85 -19.39
C PHE A 203 18.62 -4.90 -18.27
N LEU A 204 19.67 -4.87 -17.47
CA LEU A 204 19.94 -5.82 -16.38
C LEU A 204 20.32 -5.06 -15.11
N GLY A 205 19.83 -5.50 -13.96
CA GLY A 205 20.23 -4.90 -12.70
C GLY A 205 19.44 -5.37 -11.50
N SER A 206 19.20 -4.45 -10.56
CA SER A 206 18.45 -4.69 -9.33
C SER A 206 16.97 -4.28 -9.41
N SER A 207 16.56 -3.52 -10.44
CA SER A 207 15.23 -2.92 -10.53
C SER A 207 14.11 -3.89 -10.95
N ASN A 208 13.21 -4.25 -10.02
CA ASN A 208 11.98 -4.97 -10.37
C ASN A 208 10.96 -4.06 -11.09
N LEU A 209 9.95 -4.65 -11.75
CA LEU A 209 8.83 -3.91 -12.38
C LEU A 209 7.86 -3.40 -11.31
N THR A 210 8.31 -2.37 -10.60
CA THR A 210 7.61 -1.68 -9.53
C THR A 210 7.86 -0.19 -9.63
N PHE A 211 6.99 0.62 -9.03
CA PHE A 211 7.24 2.06 -8.95
C PHE A 211 8.60 2.39 -8.29
N ALA A 212 8.97 1.68 -7.22
CA ALA A 212 10.25 1.91 -6.55
C ALA A 212 11.44 1.52 -7.44
N GLY A 213 11.40 0.34 -8.06
CA GLY A 213 12.47 -0.15 -8.93
C GLY A 213 12.71 0.74 -10.15
N LEU A 214 11.67 1.37 -10.70
CA LEU A 214 11.78 2.22 -11.89
C LEU A 214 12.05 3.70 -11.60
N GLN A 215 11.77 4.20 -10.40
CA GLN A 215 11.74 5.64 -10.09
C GLN A 215 12.40 6.06 -8.77
N ARG A 216 12.77 5.14 -7.86
CA ARG A 216 13.41 5.48 -6.58
C ARG A 216 14.91 5.17 -6.59
N GLN A 217 15.64 5.96 -5.80
CA GLN A 217 17.09 5.85 -5.59
C GLN A 217 17.46 4.54 -4.89
N GLY A 218 18.64 4.00 -5.21
CA GLY A 218 19.19 2.79 -4.58
C GLY A 218 19.18 1.54 -5.46
N GLU A 219 18.77 1.67 -6.72
CA GLU A 219 18.86 0.62 -7.73
C GLU A 219 20.07 0.86 -8.63
N LEU A 220 20.62 -0.20 -9.21
CA LEU A 220 21.70 -0.12 -10.19
C LEU A 220 21.39 -1.05 -11.36
N ASN A 221 21.39 -0.48 -12.57
CA ASN A 221 21.18 -1.22 -13.80
C ASN A 221 22.19 -0.81 -14.87
N ILE A 222 22.43 -1.72 -15.79
CA ILE A 222 23.27 -1.52 -16.96
C ILE A 222 22.50 -1.99 -18.19
N ASP A 223 22.71 -1.35 -19.32
CA ASP A 223 22.26 -1.90 -20.59
C ASP A 223 23.35 -2.72 -21.30
N ALA A 224 22.90 -3.69 -22.10
CA ALA A 224 23.73 -4.42 -23.02
C ALA A 224 23.21 -4.19 -24.44
N VAL A 225 24.14 -3.77 -25.29
CA VAL A 225 23.93 -3.39 -26.69
C VAL A 225 24.72 -4.31 -27.65
N ASP A 226 25.59 -5.19 -27.14
CA ASP A 226 26.26 -6.18 -27.98
C ASP A 226 25.32 -7.33 -28.37
N ARG A 227 25.38 -7.74 -29.65
CA ARG A 227 24.60 -8.85 -30.23
C ARG A 227 24.89 -10.19 -29.54
N ASP A 228 26.12 -10.47 -29.11
CA ASP A 228 26.42 -11.75 -28.42
C ASP A 228 25.75 -11.82 -27.04
N ALA A 229 25.93 -10.76 -26.23
CA ALA A 229 25.33 -10.68 -24.90
C ALA A 229 23.80 -10.74 -24.96
N THR A 230 23.20 -9.96 -25.86
CA THR A 230 21.74 -9.89 -26.03
C THR A 230 21.17 -11.20 -26.59
N GLY A 231 21.90 -11.89 -27.47
CA GLY A 231 21.57 -13.24 -27.94
C GLY A 231 21.52 -14.28 -26.81
N LYS A 232 22.54 -14.30 -25.94
CA LYS A 232 22.57 -15.19 -24.76
C LYS A 232 21.42 -14.92 -23.80
N LEU A 233 21.12 -13.65 -23.53
CA LEU A 233 20.01 -13.26 -22.65
C LEU A 233 18.64 -13.65 -23.23
N LYS A 234 18.48 -13.51 -24.55
CA LYS A 234 17.27 -13.95 -25.26
C LYS A 234 17.06 -15.46 -25.14
N THR A 235 18.11 -16.26 -25.34
CA THR A 235 18.05 -17.71 -25.13
C THR A 235 17.69 -18.04 -23.68
N TRP A 236 18.38 -17.43 -22.72
CA TRP A 236 18.12 -17.61 -21.29
C TRP A 236 16.67 -17.31 -20.89
N PHE A 237 16.07 -16.26 -21.47
CA PHE A 237 14.67 -15.91 -21.25
C PHE A 237 13.74 -16.95 -21.87
N ASN A 238 13.98 -17.34 -23.13
CA ASN A 238 13.12 -18.28 -23.85
C ASN A 238 13.11 -19.67 -23.20
N ASP A 239 14.25 -20.13 -22.66
CA ASP A 239 14.34 -21.40 -21.94
C ASP A 239 13.42 -21.41 -20.72
N ARG A 240 13.41 -20.32 -19.95
CA ARG A 240 12.52 -20.17 -18.78
C ARG A 240 11.07 -19.93 -19.16
N TRP A 241 10.83 -19.15 -20.21
CA TRP A 241 9.49 -18.90 -20.72
C TRP A 241 8.79 -20.17 -21.20
N SER A 242 9.56 -21.09 -21.78
CA SER A 242 9.10 -22.36 -22.35
C SER A 242 9.13 -23.50 -21.33
N ASP A 243 9.58 -23.24 -20.10
CA ASP A 243 9.61 -24.22 -19.03
C ASP A 243 8.20 -24.73 -18.69
N ARG A 244 8.09 -26.03 -18.40
CA ARG A 244 6.81 -26.67 -18.04
C ARG A 244 6.16 -26.05 -16.79
N LEU A 245 6.96 -25.57 -15.84
CA LEU A 245 6.51 -24.92 -14.62
C LEU A 245 6.43 -23.39 -14.77
N SER A 246 6.49 -22.86 -16.00
CA SER A 246 6.14 -21.48 -16.33
C SER A 246 4.70 -21.42 -16.83
N ILE A 247 3.79 -21.21 -15.89
CA ILE A 247 2.34 -21.31 -16.08
C ILE A 247 1.77 -19.96 -16.53
N ASP A 248 0.86 -19.98 -17.51
CA ASP A 248 0.12 -18.78 -17.95
C ASP A 248 -0.73 -18.22 -16.80
N ALA A 249 -0.66 -16.91 -16.61
CA ALA A 249 -1.31 -16.20 -15.52
C ALA A 249 -2.26 -15.10 -16.01
N ASN A 250 -2.53 -14.99 -17.31
CA ASN A 250 -3.43 -13.95 -17.83
C ASN A 250 -4.83 -14.07 -17.23
N ASP A 251 -5.46 -15.24 -17.34
CA ASP A 251 -6.84 -15.46 -16.86
C ASP A 251 -6.93 -15.26 -15.35
N LEU A 252 -5.89 -15.68 -14.62
CA LEU A 252 -5.76 -15.46 -13.17
C LEU A 252 -5.68 -13.96 -12.82
N LEU A 253 -4.86 -13.21 -13.54
CA LEU A 253 -4.71 -11.77 -13.32
C LEU A 253 -5.98 -11.00 -13.71
N ILE A 254 -6.66 -11.42 -14.77
CA ILE A 254 -7.96 -10.87 -15.17
C ILE A 254 -8.98 -11.09 -14.05
N SER A 255 -9.08 -12.32 -13.50
CA SER A 255 -10.02 -12.59 -12.40
C SER A 255 -9.69 -11.78 -11.14
N ILE A 256 -8.42 -11.64 -10.78
CA ILE A 256 -7.98 -10.80 -9.67
C ILE A 256 -8.46 -9.34 -9.86
N ILE A 257 -8.34 -8.80 -11.08
CA ILE A 257 -8.75 -7.42 -11.39
C ILE A 257 -10.28 -7.30 -11.38
N ASP A 258 -11.00 -8.28 -11.93
CA ASP A 258 -12.47 -8.30 -11.98
C ASP A 258 -13.12 -8.45 -10.60
N ASP A 259 -12.48 -9.17 -9.68
CA ASP A 259 -12.93 -9.28 -8.29
C ASP A 259 -12.52 -8.07 -7.42
N SER A 260 -11.78 -7.12 -8.00
CA SER A 260 -11.28 -5.94 -7.29
C SER A 260 -12.17 -4.72 -7.46
N TRP A 261 -11.81 -3.64 -6.74
CA TRP A 261 -12.47 -2.34 -6.90
C TRP A 261 -12.31 -1.72 -8.30
N ALA A 262 -11.35 -2.20 -9.10
CA ALA A 262 -11.05 -1.69 -10.45
C ALA A 262 -11.85 -2.40 -11.56
N ALA A 263 -12.76 -3.29 -11.20
CA ALA A 263 -13.64 -3.99 -12.13
C ALA A 263 -14.33 -3.02 -13.10
N GLU A 264 -14.57 -3.48 -14.33
CA GLU A 264 -15.27 -2.70 -15.35
C GLU A 264 -16.75 -2.51 -14.99
N CYS A 265 -17.36 -3.55 -14.43
CA CYS A 265 -18.70 -3.51 -13.86
C CYS A 265 -18.62 -3.26 -12.35
N PRO A 266 -18.82 -2.03 -11.85
CA PRO A 266 -18.79 -1.76 -10.43
C PRO A 266 -19.89 -2.52 -9.70
N LEU A 267 -19.60 -2.94 -8.47
CA LEU A 267 -20.62 -3.53 -7.59
C LEU A 267 -21.77 -2.55 -7.41
N SER A 268 -23.01 -3.07 -7.44
CA SER A 268 -24.20 -2.26 -7.21
C SER A 268 -24.07 -1.49 -5.89
N PRO A 269 -24.30 -0.15 -5.88
CA PRO A 269 -24.32 0.63 -4.64
C PRO A 269 -25.24 0.04 -3.58
N TYR A 270 -26.31 -0.64 -4.00
CA TYR A 270 -27.22 -1.36 -3.12
C TYR A 270 -26.55 -2.54 -2.39
N LEU A 271 -25.75 -3.34 -3.09
CA LEU A 271 -25.01 -4.45 -2.48
C LEU A 271 -23.94 -3.95 -1.50
N ILE A 272 -23.26 -2.85 -1.85
CA ILE A 272 -22.31 -2.18 -0.96
C ILE A 272 -23.04 -1.70 0.31
N HIS A 273 -24.20 -1.05 0.15
CA HIS A 273 -25.03 -0.62 1.26
C HIS A 273 -25.45 -1.78 2.16
N LEU A 274 -25.91 -2.91 1.59
CA LEU A 274 -26.28 -4.10 2.36
C LEU A 274 -25.08 -4.69 3.12
N LYS A 275 -23.90 -4.74 2.50
CA LYS A 275 -22.69 -5.23 3.15
C LYS A 275 -22.27 -4.33 4.31
N LEU A 276 -22.33 -3.00 4.13
CA LEU A 276 -22.09 -2.03 5.19
C LEU A 276 -23.11 -2.17 6.33
N ALA A 277 -24.40 -2.27 6.00
CA ALA A 277 -25.46 -2.48 6.99
C ALA A 277 -25.26 -3.79 7.76
N HIS A 278 -24.86 -4.88 7.10
CA HIS A 278 -24.53 -6.15 7.74
C HIS A 278 -23.39 -5.99 8.75
N HIS A 279 -22.27 -5.38 8.35
CA HIS A 279 -21.12 -5.16 9.23
C HIS A 279 -21.47 -4.24 10.40
N PHE A 280 -22.13 -3.10 10.16
CA PHE A 280 -22.53 -2.19 11.23
C PHE A 280 -23.56 -2.81 12.19
N SER A 281 -24.49 -3.61 11.68
CA SER A 281 -25.45 -4.31 12.53
C SER A 281 -24.78 -5.38 13.38
N ARG A 282 -23.77 -6.07 12.83
CA ARG A 282 -22.98 -7.04 13.59
C ARG A 282 -22.19 -6.37 14.70
N ASP A 283 -21.44 -5.31 14.38
CA ASP A 283 -20.70 -4.51 15.36
C ASP A 283 -21.62 -3.97 16.44
N ALA A 284 -22.81 -3.49 16.06
CA ALA A 284 -23.80 -2.97 16.99
C ALA A 284 -24.31 -4.06 17.94
N ARG A 285 -24.71 -5.22 17.42
CA ARG A 285 -25.20 -6.33 18.24
C ARG A 285 -24.14 -6.84 19.21
N GLU A 286 -22.91 -7.04 18.75
CA GLU A 286 -21.80 -7.49 19.60
C GLU A 286 -21.50 -6.47 20.69
N GLY A 287 -21.46 -5.17 20.36
CA GLY A 287 -21.23 -4.11 21.35
C GLY A 287 -22.35 -4.02 22.39
N LEU A 288 -23.61 -4.23 21.99
CA LEU A 288 -24.71 -4.32 22.94
C LEU A 288 -24.50 -5.53 23.88
N ILE A 289 -24.15 -6.70 23.37
CA ILE A 289 -24.03 -7.90 24.23
C ILE A 289 -22.89 -7.79 25.25
N GLU A 290 -21.74 -7.20 24.87
CA GLU A 290 -20.52 -7.24 25.70
C GLU A 290 -20.43 -6.12 26.75
N TYR A 291 -20.98 -4.95 26.45
CA TYR A 291 -20.84 -3.77 27.31
C TYR A 291 -22.16 -3.39 27.93
N ASP A 292 -22.12 -3.05 29.22
CA ASP A 292 -23.18 -2.36 29.92
C ASP A 292 -22.71 -0.99 30.38
N VAL A 293 -23.66 -0.05 30.46
CA VAL A 293 -23.37 1.31 30.94
C VAL A 293 -23.55 1.34 32.47
N PRO A 294 -22.57 1.86 33.22
CA PRO A 294 -22.63 1.95 34.67
C PRO A 294 -23.92 2.60 35.17
N VAL A 295 -24.51 2.05 36.23
CA VAL A 295 -25.81 2.50 36.77
C VAL A 295 -25.79 3.98 37.14
N ALA A 296 -24.65 4.47 37.66
CA ALA A 296 -24.46 5.86 38.07
C ALA A 296 -24.76 6.87 36.96
N ILE A 297 -24.39 6.54 35.72
CA ILE A 297 -24.56 7.44 34.56
C ILE A 297 -25.72 7.03 33.65
N ARG A 298 -26.09 5.75 33.65
CA ARG A 298 -27.16 5.20 32.79
C ARG A 298 -28.49 5.93 32.98
N SER A 299 -28.82 6.35 34.20
CA SER A 299 -30.06 7.09 34.50
C SER A 299 -30.13 8.50 33.89
N LYS A 300 -28.99 9.04 33.45
CA LYS A 300 -28.85 10.36 32.82
C LYS A 300 -28.81 10.30 31.29
N LEU A 301 -28.75 9.10 30.72
CA LEU A 301 -28.66 8.87 29.28
C LEU A 301 -30.01 8.43 28.71
N LEU A 302 -30.30 8.92 27.51
CA LEU A 302 -31.39 8.40 26.67
C LEU A 302 -31.02 7.00 26.17
N GLU A 303 -32.03 6.22 25.77
CA GLU A 303 -31.83 4.84 25.33
C GLU A 303 -30.86 4.74 24.15
N PHE A 304 -30.98 5.62 23.17
CA PHE A 304 -30.07 5.65 22.01
C PHE A 304 -28.64 6.04 22.41
N GLN A 305 -28.46 6.92 23.40
CA GLN A 305 -27.13 7.30 23.91
C GLN A 305 -26.49 6.12 24.65
N THR A 306 -27.29 5.38 25.42
CA THR A 306 -26.85 4.14 26.09
C THR A 306 -26.37 3.12 25.07
N ALA A 307 -27.12 2.91 23.98
CA ALA A 307 -26.69 2.06 22.88
C ALA A 307 -25.40 2.57 22.22
N ALA A 308 -25.31 3.88 21.94
CA ALA A 308 -24.13 4.50 21.34
C ALA A 308 -22.87 4.31 22.20
N VAL A 309 -22.96 4.43 23.53
CA VAL A 309 -21.85 4.20 24.47
C VAL A 309 -21.34 2.76 24.37
N ARG A 310 -22.24 1.77 24.36
CA ARG A 310 -21.89 0.34 24.27
C ARG A 310 -21.18 0.00 22.97
N ILE A 311 -21.72 0.49 21.85
CA ILE A 311 -21.11 0.33 20.52
C ILE A 311 -19.75 1.01 20.45
N THR A 312 -19.63 2.21 21.06
CA THR A 312 -18.37 2.96 21.09
C THR A 312 -17.30 2.24 21.90
N ALA A 313 -17.63 1.70 23.07
CA ALA A 313 -16.71 0.94 23.91
C ALA A 313 -16.14 -0.29 23.17
N ARG A 314 -17.00 -1.06 22.48
CA ARG A 314 -16.59 -2.20 21.64
C ARG A 314 -15.65 -1.77 20.52
N ARG A 315 -15.99 -0.70 19.79
CA ARG A 315 -15.15 -0.19 18.70
C ARG A 315 -13.77 0.24 19.19
N ILE A 316 -13.70 0.88 20.35
CA ILE A 316 -12.41 1.25 20.96
C ILE A 316 -11.55 0.01 21.23
N GLN A 317 -12.14 -1.08 21.70
CA GLN A 317 -11.39 -2.32 21.98
C GLN A 317 -10.98 -3.08 20.73
N VAL A 318 -11.87 -3.20 19.74
CA VAL A 318 -11.62 -3.98 18.52
C VAL A 318 -10.80 -3.21 17.49
N GLN A 319 -11.06 -1.92 17.34
CA GLN A 319 -10.54 -1.07 16.26
C GLN A 319 -9.53 -0.02 16.74
N GLY A 320 -9.30 0.08 18.06
CA GLY A 320 -8.31 1.01 18.65
C GLY A 320 -8.76 2.47 18.70
N GLY A 321 -10.01 2.77 18.38
CA GLY A 321 -10.55 4.13 18.37
C GLY A 321 -12.01 4.22 17.94
N ALA A 322 -12.61 5.39 18.15
CA ALA A 322 -13.99 5.70 17.74
C ALA A 322 -14.19 7.22 17.61
N MET A 323 -15.27 7.63 16.94
CA MET A 323 -15.66 9.03 16.86
C MET A 323 -17.13 9.20 17.20
N ILE A 324 -17.41 10.07 18.17
CA ILE A 324 -18.78 10.48 18.52
C ILE A 324 -19.05 11.80 17.82
N ALA A 325 -20.04 11.80 16.94
CA ALA A 325 -20.37 12.92 16.06
C ALA A 325 -21.90 13.15 16.04
N ASP A 326 -22.42 13.64 17.16
CA ASP A 326 -23.84 14.00 17.30
C ASP A 326 -24.08 15.51 17.15
N VAL A 327 -25.34 15.89 16.93
CA VAL A 327 -25.78 17.28 16.89
C VAL A 327 -25.43 18.00 18.22
N VAL A 328 -25.13 19.30 18.14
CA VAL A 328 -24.86 20.14 19.31
C VAL A 328 -26.03 20.06 20.29
N GLY A 329 -25.72 19.86 21.58
CA GLY A 329 -26.73 19.77 22.65
C GLY A 329 -27.22 18.36 22.96
N LEU A 330 -26.84 17.33 22.20
CA LEU A 330 -27.24 15.93 22.46
C LEU A 330 -26.36 15.20 23.50
N GLY A 331 -25.67 15.93 24.38
CA GLY A 331 -24.95 15.32 25.51
C GLY A 331 -23.68 14.54 25.15
N LYS A 332 -22.91 14.96 24.13
CA LYS A 332 -21.66 14.30 23.72
C LYS A 332 -20.64 14.15 24.85
N THR A 333 -20.46 15.19 25.67
CA THR A 333 -19.63 15.15 26.88
C THR A 333 -20.11 14.07 27.85
N MET A 334 -21.43 13.94 28.02
CA MET A 334 -22.00 12.93 28.90
C MET A 334 -21.79 11.51 28.35
N MET A 335 -21.98 11.32 27.04
CA MET A 335 -21.66 10.05 26.39
C MET A 335 -20.18 9.69 26.48
N ALA A 336 -19.28 10.66 26.27
CA ALA A 336 -17.84 10.45 26.37
C ALA A 336 -17.42 10.10 27.82
N THR A 337 -18.03 10.73 28.81
CA THR A 337 -17.88 10.36 30.24
C THR A 337 -18.38 8.94 30.50
N ALA A 338 -19.52 8.56 29.94
CA ALA A 338 -20.05 7.20 30.06
C ALA A 338 -19.13 6.16 29.43
N VAL A 339 -18.53 6.46 28.27
CA VAL A 339 -17.52 5.58 27.64
C VAL A 339 -16.29 5.45 28.54
N ALA A 340 -15.79 6.53 29.13
CA ALA A 340 -14.66 6.49 30.06
C ALA A 340 -14.96 5.58 31.27
N LEU A 341 -16.14 5.72 31.87
CA LEU A 341 -16.57 4.89 33.00
C LEU A 341 -16.75 3.42 32.60
N THR A 342 -17.41 3.13 31.47
CA THR A 342 -17.56 1.76 30.98
C THR A 342 -16.21 1.10 30.76
N LEU A 343 -15.25 1.79 30.15
CA LEU A 343 -13.91 1.24 29.92
C LEU A 343 -13.10 1.12 31.21
N GLN A 344 -13.31 2.01 32.17
CA GLN A 344 -12.73 1.90 33.50
C GLN A 344 -13.25 0.66 34.23
N GLU A 345 -14.56 0.43 34.28
CA GLU A 345 -15.14 -0.72 34.99
C GLU A 345 -14.76 -2.06 34.35
N HIS A 346 -14.78 -2.15 33.01
CA HIS A 346 -14.48 -3.39 32.31
C HIS A 346 -12.98 -3.69 32.17
N HIS A 347 -12.14 -2.65 32.01
CA HIS A 347 -10.73 -2.82 31.60
C HIS A 347 -9.72 -2.10 32.51
N GLY A 348 -10.19 -1.39 33.55
CA GLY A 348 -9.33 -0.61 34.44
C GLY A 348 -8.61 0.54 33.73
N TYR A 349 -9.19 1.08 32.65
CA TYR A 349 -8.57 2.16 31.90
C TYR A 349 -8.59 3.47 32.68
N GLU A 350 -7.44 4.12 32.72
CA GLU A 350 -7.33 5.52 33.13
C GLU A 350 -7.45 6.41 31.90
N THR A 351 -8.25 7.47 32.02
CA THR A 351 -8.64 8.33 30.91
C THR A 351 -7.89 9.66 30.95
N LEU A 352 -7.28 10.07 29.83
CA LEU A 352 -6.83 11.44 29.62
C LEU A 352 -7.86 12.18 28.79
N VAL A 353 -8.39 13.29 29.30
CA VAL A 353 -9.27 14.16 28.54
C VAL A 353 -8.48 15.39 28.07
N ILE A 354 -8.47 15.65 26.77
CA ILE A 354 -7.94 16.86 26.18
C ILE A 354 -9.12 17.74 25.75
N ALA A 355 -9.28 18.89 26.38
CA ALA A 355 -10.45 19.75 26.15
C ALA A 355 -10.10 21.21 25.85
N PRO A 356 -10.97 21.96 25.14
CA PRO A 356 -10.88 23.41 25.09
C PRO A 356 -10.81 24.03 26.49
N ARG A 357 -10.05 25.12 26.66
CA ARG A 357 -9.83 25.74 27.98
C ARG A 357 -11.13 26.06 28.71
N ASN A 358 -12.17 26.49 27.99
CA ASN A 358 -13.48 26.83 28.55
C ASN A 358 -14.32 25.61 28.99
N LEU A 359 -13.90 24.38 28.66
CA LEU A 359 -14.60 23.14 29.03
C LEU A 359 -13.85 22.34 30.10
N VAL A 360 -12.66 22.76 30.51
CA VAL A 360 -11.84 22.03 31.49
C VAL A 360 -12.55 21.90 32.83
N ASP A 361 -13.09 23.00 33.35
CA ASP A 361 -13.77 23.02 34.66
C ASP A 361 -14.97 22.06 34.65
N MET A 362 -15.77 22.10 33.59
CA MET A 362 -16.88 21.17 33.37
C MET A 362 -16.41 19.70 33.36
N TRP A 363 -15.30 19.39 32.68
CA TRP A 363 -14.77 18.03 32.65
C TRP A 363 -14.23 17.56 34.00
N GLU A 364 -13.64 18.44 34.80
CA GLU A 364 -13.21 18.13 36.17
C GLU A 364 -14.42 17.94 37.11
N GLU A 365 -15.51 18.68 36.92
CA GLU A 365 -16.78 18.43 37.62
C GLU A 365 -17.33 17.04 37.30
N TYR A 366 -17.43 16.67 36.02
CA TYR A 366 -17.86 15.32 35.60
C TYR A 366 -16.92 14.23 36.14
N ARG A 367 -15.61 14.51 36.22
CA ARG A 367 -14.64 13.60 36.83
C ARG A 367 -14.90 13.38 38.31
N ALA A 368 -15.16 14.44 39.05
CA ALA A 368 -15.44 14.37 40.48
C ALA A 368 -16.80 13.70 40.76
N GLU A 369 -17.85 14.06 40.01
CA GLU A 369 -19.21 13.54 40.17
C GLU A 369 -19.26 12.03 39.90
N TYR A 370 -18.73 11.59 38.75
CA TYR A 370 -18.81 10.19 38.33
C TYR A 370 -17.58 9.35 38.75
N ARG A 371 -16.58 9.97 39.37
CA ARG A 371 -15.39 9.32 39.95
C ARG A 371 -14.60 8.46 38.94
N TRP A 372 -14.50 8.91 37.69
CA TRP A 372 -13.57 8.27 36.76
C TRP A 372 -12.12 8.68 37.03
N HIS A 373 -11.20 7.74 36.80
CA HIS A 373 -9.78 7.85 37.04
C HIS A 373 -9.08 8.41 35.81
N GLY A 374 -8.31 9.47 36.02
CA GLY A 374 -7.72 10.17 34.89
C GLY A 374 -7.29 11.60 35.20
N ARG A 375 -7.04 12.35 34.13
CA ARG A 375 -6.65 13.77 34.17
C ARG A 375 -7.32 14.52 33.03
N VAL A 376 -7.70 15.77 33.27
CA VAL A 376 -8.12 16.70 32.23
C VAL A 376 -6.97 17.66 31.92
N VAL A 377 -6.69 17.88 30.65
CA VAL A 377 -5.65 18.80 30.17
C VAL A 377 -6.27 19.74 29.14
N SER A 378 -6.00 21.04 29.28
CA SER A 378 -6.45 22.00 28.27
C SER A 378 -5.64 21.84 26.98
N ARG A 379 -6.29 21.93 25.82
CA ARG A 379 -5.61 21.81 24.51
C ARG A 379 -4.42 22.76 24.37
N THR A 380 -4.51 23.95 24.95
CA THR A 380 -3.43 24.95 24.94
C THR A 380 -2.19 24.52 25.71
N MET A 381 -2.33 23.64 26.71
CA MET A 381 -1.24 23.17 27.57
C MET A 381 -0.70 21.78 27.18
N VAL A 382 -1.35 21.10 26.23
CA VAL A 382 -1.00 19.76 25.75
C VAL A 382 0.50 19.62 25.43
N HIS A 383 1.06 20.56 24.65
CA HIS A 383 2.47 20.53 24.25
C HIS A 383 3.48 20.73 25.40
N GLN A 384 3.02 21.23 26.55
CA GLN A 384 3.87 21.43 27.74
C GLN A 384 3.70 20.27 28.72
N GLU A 385 2.47 19.80 28.90
CA GLU A 385 2.15 18.79 29.92
C GLU A 385 2.35 17.36 29.41
N LEU A 386 1.96 17.03 28.16
CA LEU A 386 2.03 15.66 27.65
C LEU A 386 3.40 14.98 27.80
N PRO A 387 4.56 15.64 27.54
CA PRO A 387 5.86 14.98 27.63
C PRO A 387 6.18 14.38 29.01
N ASP A 388 5.66 14.99 30.07
CA ASP A 388 5.92 14.61 31.46
C ASP A 388 4.80 13.73 32.05
N LEU A 389 3.72 13.51 31.32
CA LEU A 389 2.62 12.66 31.77
C LEU A 389 2.96 11.18 31.64
N ARG A 390 2.48 10.40 32.62
CA ARG A 390 2.41 8.95 32.49
C ARG A 390 1.55 8.55 31.29
N ARG A 391 1.76 7.35 30.77
CA ARG A 391 0.97 6.81 29.66
C ARG A 391 -0.46 6.50 30.11
N TYR A 392 -1.44 7.08 29.43
CA TYR A 392 -2.85 6.74 29.57
C TYR A 392 -3.25 5.71 28.52
N ARG A 393 -4.08 4.74 28.91
CA ARG A 393 -4.58 3.70 27.99
C ARG A 393 -5.74 4.19 27.14
N PHE A 394 -6.41 5.24 27.59
CA PHE A 394 -7.56 5.82 26.92
C PHE A 394 -7.45 7.35 26.87
N VAL A 395 -7.70 7.93 25.69
CA VAL A 395 -7.65 9.39 25.48
C VAL A 395 -8.96 9.84 24.83
N ILE A 396 -9.59 10.85 25.42
CA ILE A 396 -10.74 11.56 24.85
C ILE A 396 -10.24 12.91 24.37
N ILE A 397 -10.48 13.23 23.10
CA ILE A 397 -10.22 14.56 22.55
C ILE A 397 -11.54 15.26 22.30
N ASP A 398 -11.81 16.26 23.15
CA ASP A 398 -12.94 17.15 23.00
C ASP A 398 -12.67 18.19 21.89
N GLU A 399 -13.69 18.45 21.07
CA GLU A 399 -13.61 19.27 19.86
C GLU A 399 -12.40 18.98 18.95
N SER A 400 -12.23 17.72 18.56
CA SER A 400 -11.09 17.24 17.78
C SER A 400 -10.98 17.85 16.39
N HIS A 401 -12.05 18.48 15.89
CA HIS A 401 -12.06 19.19 14.61
C HIS A 401 -11.02 20.33 14.54
N HIS A 402 -10.53 20.81 15.69
CA HIS A 402 -9.43 21.78 15.77
C HIS A 402 -8.04 21.18 15.48
N LEU A 403 -7.90 19.85 15.46
CA LEU A 403 -6.66 19.11 15.22
C LEU A 403 -6.51 18.62 13.76
N ARG A 404 -7.11 19.32 12.80
CA ARG A 404 -7.01 18.96 11.38
C ARG A 404 -5.64 19.28 10.76
N THR A 405 -4.92 20.24 11.31
CA THR A 405 -3.69 20.76 10.73
C THR A 405 -2.47 20.15 11.40
N ARG A 406 -1.75 19.29 10.66
CA ARG A 406 -0.58 18.54 11.15
C ARG A 406 0.63 19.41 11.54
N THR A 407 0.68 20.66 11.11
CA THR A 407 1.80 21.58 11.39
C THR A 407 1.64 22.36 12.69
N ARG A 408 0.51 22.24 13.39
CA ARG A 408 0.32 22.96 14.64
C ARG A 408 1.05 22.26 15.78
N ARG A 409 1.58 23.07 16.70
CA ARG A 409 2.33 22.61 17.88
C ARG A 409 1.50 21.80 18.87
N ASP A 410 0.18 21.95 18.89
CA ASP A 410 -0.74 21.12 19.70
C ASP A 410 -1.07 19.78 19.03
N TYR A 411 -0.81 19.63 17.73
CA TYR A 411 -0.95 18.37 17.00
C TYR A 411 0.32 17.51 17.05
N GLN A 412 1.48 18.16 16.93
CA GLN A 412 2.80 17.54 17.06
C GLN A 412 3.07 17.15 18.51
#